data_AF-A0A519GZ08-F1
#
_entry.id   AF-A0A519GZ08-F1
#
_cell.length_a   1.000
_cell.length_b   1.000
_cell.length_c   1.000
_cell.angle_alpha   90.00
_cell.angle_beta   90.00
_cell.angle_gamma   90.00
#
_symmetry.space_group_name_H-M   'P 1'
#
loop_
_entity.id
_entity.type
_entity.pdbx_description
1 polymer ?
#
loop_
_entity_poly.entity_id
_entity_poly.type
_entity_poly.pdbx_seq_one_letter_code
_entity_poly.pdbx_strand_id
1 'polypeptide(L)'
;AVDRLIQKEKDLGANLKFEDIIEEVAGVYPKIMREGAMDAGAWSCGMVAGLIHDVPTVKELIDRIMAEAETIITQRLARSLAA
;
A
#
# COMPACT_ATOMS: atom_id res chain seq x y z
N ALA A 1 6.57 -8.67 12.48
CA ALA A 1 7.63 -7.71 12.87
C ALA A 1 7.09 -6.35 13.34
N VAL A 2 6.05 -5.81 12.68
CA VAL A 2 5.49 -4.47 12.98
C VAL A 2 5.02 -4.30 14.43
N ASP A 3 4.38 -5.31 15.04
CA ASP A 3 3.94 -5.21 16.44
C ASP A 3 5.08 -4.96 17.43
N ARG A 4 6.26 -5.54 17.17
CA ARG A 4 7.45 -5.30 18.00
C ARG A 4 7.98 -3.88 17.82
N LEU A 5 7.95 -3.36 16.59
CA LEU A 5 8.31 -1.97 16.31
C LEU A 5 7.38 -1.01 17.06
N ILE A 6 6.07 -1.22 16.98
CA ILE A 6 5.07 -0.41 17.70
C ILE A 6 5.28 -0.50 19.22
N GLN A 7 5.64 -1.69 19.73
CA GLN A 7 5.93 -1.85 21.15
C GLN A 7 7.19 -1.07 21.57
N LYS A 8 8.28 -1.13 20.79
CA LYS A 8 9.50 -0.33 21.02
C LYS A 8 9.22 1.16 21.00
N GLU A 9 8.41 1.63 20.06
CA GLU A 9 7.98 3.04 19.99
C GLU A 9 7.23 3.47 21.25
N LYS A 10 6.32 2.62 21.76
CA LYS A 10 5.58 2.88 23.00
C LYS A 10 6.47 2.87 24.25
N ASP A 11 7.39 1.90 24.33
CA ASP A 11 8.23 1.70 25.52
C ASP A 11 9.34 2.75 25.63
N LEU A 12 9.97 3.11 24.51
CA LEU A 12 11.11 4.02 24.48
C LEU A 12 10.68 5.49 24.30
N GLY A 13 9.53 5.75 23.66
CA GLY A 13 8.98 7.09 23.48
C GLY A 13 10.00 8.07 22.92
N ALA A 14 10.21 9.20 23.60
CA ALA A 14 11.17 10.23 23.19
C ALA A 14 12.64 9.77 23.20
N ASN A 15 12.96 8.65 23.85
CA ASN A 15 14.32 8.10 23.89
C ASN A 15 14.61 7.12 22.75
N LEU A 16 13.60 6.79 21.92
CA LEU A 16 13.75 5.90 20.78
C LEU A 16 14.80 6.44 19.82
N LYS A 17 15.75 5.58 19.44
CA LYS A 17 16.73 5.87 18.40
C LYS A 17 16.49 4.96 17.19
N PHE A 18 17.05 5.35 16.05
CA PHE A 18 16.90 4.56 14.83
C PHE A 18 17.52 3.17 14.97
N GLU A 19 18.64 3.07 15.69
CA GLU A 19 19.33 1.81 15.98
C GLU A 19 18.44 0.81 16.72
N ASP A 20 17.46 1.29 17.49
CA ASP A 20 16.53 0.42 18.23
C ASP A 20 15.52 -0.29 17.31
N ILE A 21 15.27 0.23 16.10
CA ILE A 21 14.26 -0.29 15.15
C ILE A 21 14.85 -0.74 13.80
N ILE A 22 16.18 -0.68 13.64
CA ILE A 22 16.84 -0.93 12.36
C ILE A 22 16.53 -2.33 11.79
N GLU A 23 16.42 -3.34 12.66
CA GLU A 23 16.12 -4.72 12.25
C GLU A 23 14.70 -4.88 11.70
N GLU A 24 13.76 -4.05 12.14
CA GLU A 24 12.36 -4.09 11.70
C GLU A 24 12.10 -3.28 10.42
N VAL A 25 12.97 -2.33 10.05
CA VAL A 25 12.74 -1.39 8.93
C VAL A 25 13.80 -1.45 7.82
N ALA A 26 15.03 -1.83 8.12
CA ALA A 26 16.14 -1.82 7.16
C ALA A 26 16.34 -3.20 6.53
N GLY A 27 16.49 -3.24 5.21
CA GLY A 27 16.85 -4.48 4.49
C GLY A 27 15.77 -5.56 4.46
N VAL A 28 14.53 -5.24 4.87
CA VAL A 28 13.42 -6.20 4.96
C VAL A 28 12.75 -6.49 3.61
N TYR A 29 12.85 -5.56 2.66
CA TYR A 29 12.19 -5.63 1.34
C TYR A 29 12.54 -6.88 0.52
N PRO A 30 13.80 -7.33 0.39
CA PRO A 30 14.12 -8.52 -0.39
C PRO A 30 13.40 -9.78 0.12
N LYS A 31 13.38 -10.01 1.44
CA LYS A 31 12.69 -11.16 2.05
C LYS A 31 11.17 -11.11 1.83
N ILE A 32 10.58 -9.91 1.93
CA ILE A 32 9.14 -9.73 1.75
C ILE A 32 8.76 -9.87 0.27
N MET A 33 9.42 -9.11 -0.60
CA MET A 33 9.01 -8.94 -2.01
C MET A 33 9.44 -10.10 -2.90
N ARG A 34 10.54 -10.80 -2.57
CA ARG A 34 11.05 -11.91 -3.39
C ARG A 34 10.71 -13.27 -2.80
N GLU A 35 10.79 -13.41 -1.48
CA GLU A 35 10.60 -14.71 -0.80
C GLU A 35 9.19 -14.86 -0.22
N GLY A 36 8.38 -13.80 -0.21
CA GLY A 36 7.01 -13.82 0.33
C GLY A 36 6.96 -13.86 1.86
N ALA A 37 8.05 -13.54 2.56
CA ALA A 37 8.11 -13.54 4.02
C ALA A 37 7.47 -12.26 4.61
N MET A 38 6.14 -12.15 4.52
CA MET A 38 5.38 -10.93 4.82
C MET A 38 5.60 -10.37 6.24
N ASP A 39 5.92 -11.24 7.21
CA ASP A 39 6.13 -10.85 8.61
C ASP A 39 7.57 -10.44 8.94
N ALA A 40 8.48 -10.46 7.96
CA ALA A 40 9.91 -10.23 8.15
C ALA A 40 10.26 -8.76 8.51
N GLY A 41 9.35 -7.81 8.29
CA GLY A 41 9.61 -6.40 8.55
C GLY A 41 8.44 -5.48 8.22
N ALA A 42 8.61 -4.19 8.48
CA ALA A 42 7.70 -3.15 8.01
C ALA A 42 7.93 -2.88 6.52
N TRP A 43 6.85 -2.89 5.72
CA TRP A 43 6.91 -2.62 4.28
C TRP A 43 5.72 -1.75 3.86
N SER A 44 5.90 -0.99 2.78
CA SER A 44 4.92 -0.01 2.35
C SER A 44 3.74 -0.66 1.66
N CYS A 45 2.53 -0.44 2.17
CA CYS A 45 1.27 -0.75 1.52
C CYS A 45 0.22 0.29 1.91
N GLY A 46 -0.42 0.93 0.92
CA GLY A 46 -1.47 1.92 1.17
C GLY A 46 -2.82 1.25 1.41
N MET A 47 -3.72 1.94 2.13
CA MET A 47 -5.10 1.46 2.37
C MET A 47 -5.87 1.14 1.08
N VAL A 48 -5.47 1.75 -0.06
CA VAL A 48 -6.02 1.47 -1.40
C VAL A 48 -5.92 -0.01 -1.79
N ALA A 49 -5.02 -0.78 -1.19
CA ALA A 49 -4.94 -2.23 -1.40
C ALA A 49 -6.27 -2.95 -1.11
N GLY A 50 -7.10 -2.42 -0.20
CA GLY A 50 -8.44 -2.95 0.07
C GLY A 50 -9.43 -2.82 -1.10
N LEU A 51 -9.11 -2.04 -2.13
CA LEU A 51 -9.90 -1.87 -3.36
C LEU A 51 -9.32 -2.68 -4.55
N ILE A 52 -8.20 -3.38 -4.36
CA ILE A 52 -7.54 -4.17 -5.41
C ILE A 52 -7.97 -5.62 -5.27
N HIS A 53 -8.62 -6.16 -6.30
CA HIS A 53 -9.20 -7.51 -6.28
C HIS A 53 -8.74 -8.40 -7.44
N ASP A 54 -7.83 -7.89 -8.27
CA ASP A 54 -7.29 -8.58 -9.43
C ASP A 54 -5.81 -8.24 -9.67
N VAL A 55 -5.18 -8.95 -10.60
CA VAL A 55 -3.76 -8.80 -10.94
C VAL A 55 -3.61 -8.71 -12.47
N PRO A 56 -3.98 -7.57 -13.10
CA PRO A 56 -3.85 -7.36 -14.54
C PRO A 56 -2.39 -7.08 -14.94
N THR A 57 -2.11 -7.13 -16.24
CA THR A 57 -0.89 -6.50 -16.77
C THR A 57 -0.93 -4.98 -16.57
N VAL A 58 0.23 -4.33 -16.57
CA VAL A 58 0.31 -2.86 -16.49
C VAL A 58 -0.49 -2.19 -17.60
N LYS A 59 -0.48 -2.75 -18.81
CA LYS A 59 -1.24 -2.22 -19.94
C LYS A 59 -2.75 -2.27 -19.66
N GLU A 60 -3.26 -3.43 -19.30
CA GLU A 60 -4.70 -3.62 -19.02
C GLU A 60 -5.17 -2.74 -17.87
N LEU A 61 -4.35 -2.60 -16.81
CA LEU A 61 -4.66 -1.71 -15.69
C LEU A 61 -4.86 -0.26 -16.15
N ILE A 62 -3.91 0.26 -16.93
CA ILE A 62 -3.95 1.64 -17.40
C ILE A 62 -5.09 1.86 -18.41
N ASP A 63 -5.26 0.94 -19.36
CA ASP A 63 -6.35 1.01 -20.35
C ASP A 63 -7.71 1.05 -19.63
N ARG A 64 -7.90 0.19 -18.62
CA ARG A 64 -9.13 0.13 -17.82
C ARG A 64 -9.37 1.44 -17.06
N ILE A 65 -8.35 1.98 -16.38
CA ILE A 65 -8.47 3.26 -15.65
C ILE A 65 -8.95 4.37 -16.60
N MET A 66 -8.37 4.47 -17.79
CA MET A 66 -8.74 5.50 -18.76
C MET A 66 -10.17 5.31 -19.28
N ALA A 67 -10.54 4.09 -19.67
CA ALA A 67 -11.88 3.79 -20.16
C ALA A 67 -12.97 4.00 -19.09
N GLU A 68 -12.70 3.62 -17.83
CA GLU A 68 -13.61 3.84 -16.71
C GLU A 68 -13.75 5.35 -16.40
N ALA A 69 -12.65 6.10 -16.42
CA ALA A 69 -12.69 7.56 -16.24
C ALA A 69 -13.51 8.26 -17.34
N GLU A 70 -13.31 7.88 -18.62
CA GLU A 70 -14.10 8.38 -19.75
C GLU A 70 -15.58 8.06 -19.57
N THR A 71 -15.91 6.84 -19.14
CA THR A 71 -17.29 6.42 -18.87
C THR A 71 -17.91 7.24 -17.74
N ILE A 72 -17.17 7.49 -16.66
CA ILE A 72 -17.63 8.33 -15.55
C ILE A 72 -17.95 9.75 -16.05
N ILE A 73 -17.06 10.36 -16.83
CA ILE A 73 -17.23 11.73 -17.33
C ILE A 73 -18.41 11.81 -18.30
N THR A 74 -18.41 10.98 -19.34
CA THR A 74 -19.34 11.08 -20.46
C THR A 74 -20.72 10.53 -20.15
N GLN A 75 -20.84 9.60 -19.20
CA GLN A 75 -22.12 8.97 -18.87
C GLN A 75 -22.61 9.36 -17.48
N ARG A 76 -21.83 9.10 -16.42
CA ARG A 76 -22.31 9.31 -15.04
C ARG A 76 -22.48 10.80 -14.76
N LEU A 77 -21.45 11.61 -14.99
CA LEU A 77 -21.51 13.05 -14.71
C LEU A 77 -22.47 13.77 -15.66
N ALA A 78 -22.46 13.43 -16.95
CA ALA A 78 -23.41 14.00 -17.91
C ALA A 78 -24.88 13.75 -17.51
N ARG A 79 -25.22 12.53 -17.06
CA ARG A 79 -26.57 12.21 -16.55
C ARG A 79 -26.92 13.00 -15.30
N SER A 80 -25.97 13.22 -14.39
CA SER A 80 -26.21 14.01 -13.18
C SER A 80 -26.50 15.48 -13.46
N LEU A 81 -26.04 16.02 -14.60
CA LEU A 81 -26.31 17.41 -15.01
C LEU A 81 -27.61 17.56 -15.80
N ALA A 82 -28.15 16.46 -16.35
CA ALA A 82 -29.39 16.45 -17.12
C ALA A 82 -30.65 16.24 -16.25
N ALA A 83 -30.47 15.96 -14.95
CA ALA A 83 -31.51 15.86 -13.94
C ALA A 83 -31.67 17.19 -13.18
#